data_AF-A0A835MYU4-F1
#
_entry.id   AF-A0A835MYU4-F1
#
_cell.length_a   1.000
_cell.length_b   1.000
_cell.length_c   1.000
_cell.angle_alpha   90.00
_cell.angle_beta   90.00
_cell.angle_gamma   90.00
#
_symmetry.space_group_name_H-M   'P 1'
#
loop_
_entity.id
_entity.type
_entity.pdbx_description
1 polymer ?
#
loop_
_entity_poly.entity_id
_entity_poly.type
_entity_poly.pdbx_seq_one_letter_code
_entity_poly.pdbx_strand_id
1 'polypeptide(L)'
;MVILVSHFQPCMHCVPVSKTERGVKWLEDWPQRLQMPLSWLNNSHMGIYGKPAPHDFATYYEHWKHVVSNSYMKALGISWSNVRNVMDMRAIYREFATALKDMKIWVFTFVNTTSLDTLPIIYERGLFGIYQDWCESFSTYPRTYDLLHANYLFSNLKKRCQLAPVLAEVDRIVRPGDKSSAIGEVENLLKSLHWEVHLSFSKDQEGLLRA
;
A
#
# COMPACT_ATOMS: atom_id res chain seq x y z
N MET A 1 3.55 42.45 -6.78
CA MET A 1 3.70 40.99 -6.86
C MET A 1 2.33 40.38 -6.60
N VAL A 2 1.62 39.96 -7.66
CA VAL A 2 0.30 39.33 -7.53
C VAL A 2 0.54 37.82 -7.53
N ILE A 3 0.31 37.18 -6.38
CA ILE A 3 0.33 35.73 -6.28
C ILE A 3 -1.01 35.24 -6.85
N LEU A 4 -1.00 34.73 -8.08
CA LEU A 4 -2.12 33.97 -8.63
C LEU A 4 -2.18 32.65 -7.86
N VAL A 5 -3.14 32.53 -6.95
CA VAL A 5 -3.51 31.25 -6.36
C VAL A 5 -4.15 30.43 -7.48
N SER A 6 -3.46 29.37 -7.90
CA SER A 6 -4.01 28.40 -8.86
C SER A 6 -5.33 27.84 -8.33
N HIS A 7 -6.33 27.73 -9.20
CA HIS A 7 -7.62 27.13 -8.91
C HIS A 7 -7.45 25.78 -8.18
N PHE A 8 -7.84 25.71 -6.91
CA PHE A 8 -7.99 24.43 -6.22
C PHE A 8 -9.16 23.68 -6.86
N GLN A 9 -8.87 22.58 -7.56
CA GLN A 9 -9.91 21.66 -7.99
C GLN A 9 -10.48 20.95 -6.75
N PRO A 10 -11.81 20.81 -6.63
CA PRO A 10 -12.41 20.10 -5.51
C PRO A 10 -11.92 18.64 -5.48
N CYS A 11 -11.42 18.19 -4.32
CA CYS A 11 -10.96 16.81 -4.11
C CYS A 11 -12.13 15.82 -3.92
N MET A 12 -13.36 16.32 -3.78
CA MET A 12 -14.58 15.51 -3.70
C MET A 12 -15.43 15.70 -4.95
N HIS A 13 -16.01 14.60 -5.43
CA HIS A 13 -16.96 14.65 -6.53
C HIS A 13 -18.20 15.47 -6.14
N CYS A 14 -18.74 16.23 -7.09
CA CYS A 14 -19.95 17.00 -6.87
C CYS A 14 -21.13 16.08 -6.55
N VAL A 15 -22.09 16.59 -5.77
CA VAL A 15 -23.38 15.91 -5.58
C VAL A 15 -24.02 15.74 -6.96
N PRO A 16 -24.43 14.52 -7.34
CA PRO A 16 -24.98 14.27 -8.66
C PRO A 16 -26.30 15.02 -8.86
N VAL A 17 -26.47 15.62 -10.04
CA VAL A 17 -27.70 16.33 -10.44
C VAL A 17 -28.55 15.50 -11.40
N SER A 18 -27.94 14.61 -12.19
CA SER A 18 -28.62 13.66 -13.07
C SER A 18 -28.63 12.25 -12.50
N LYS A 19 -29.67 11.46 -12.83
CA LYS A 19 -29.80 10.03 -12.44
C LYS A 19 -28.73 9.11 -13.05
N THR A 20 -27.95 9.61 -14.01
CA THR A 20 -26.85 8.88 -14.66
C THR A 20 -25.48 9.24 -14.13
N GLU A 21 -25.39 10.19 -13.20
CA GLU A 21 -24.10 10.66 -12.67
C GLU A 21 -23.55 9.72 -11.59
N ARG A 22 -22.23 9.78 -11.43
CA ARG A 22 -21.52 9.13 -10.33
C ARG A 22 -22.07 9.62 -8.99
N GLY A 23 -22.33 8.69 -8.06
CA GLY A 23 -22.87 9.00 -6.73
C GLY A 23 -24.39 8.91 -6.59
N VAL A 24 -25.14 8.61 -7.67
CA VAL A 24 -26.61 8.46 -7.61
C VAL A 24 -27.04 7.17 -6.91
N LYS A 25 -26.29 6.09 -7.13
CA LYS A 25 -26.55 4.78 -6.54
C LYS A 25 -25.60 4.56 -5.39
N TRP A 26 -26.12 3.99 -4.31
CA TRP A 26 -25.29 3.45 -3.25
C TRP A 26 -24.40 2.35 -3.80
N LEU A 27 -23.19 2.31 -3.25
CA LEU A 27 -22.22 1.27 -3.56
C LEU A 27 -22.61 -0.01 -2.84
N GLU A 28 -22.11 -1.13 -3.35
CA GLU A 28 -22.26 -2.43 -2.70
C GLU A 28 -21.68 -2.41 -1.28
N ASP A 29 -22.19 -3.27 -0.42
CA ASP A 29 -21.71 -3.37 0.94
C ASP A 29 -20.27 -3.91 0.99
N TRP A 30 -19.59 -3.59 2.08
CA TRP A 30 -18.28 -4.18 2.36
C TRP A 30 -18.49 -5.59 2.94
N PRO A 31 -17.69 -6.60 2.53
CA PRO A 31 -16.51 -6.52 1.67
C PRO A 31 -16.77 -6.72 0.15
N GLN A 32 -18.01 -6.89 -0.30
CA GLN A 32 -18.36 -7.24 -1.68
C GLN A 32 -17.89 -6.17 -2.67
N ARG A 33 -18.05 -4.88 -2.35
CA ARG A 33 -17.57 -3.77 -3.20
C ARG A 33 -16.08 -3.80 -3.51
N LEU A 34 -15.27 -4.54 -2.75
CA LEU A 34 -13.86 -4.74 -3.07
C LEU A 34 -13.67 -5.45 -4.41
N GLN A 35 -14.58 -6.32 -4.84
CA GLN A 35 -14.38 -7.17 -6.02
C GLN A 35 -15.23 -6.73 -7.21
N MET A 36 -16.07 -5.72 -7.02
CA MET A 36 -17.02 -5.31 -8.04
C MET A 36 -16.52 -4.06 -8.77
N PRO A 37 -16.59 -4.05 -10.12
CA PRO A 37 -16.31 -2.84 -10.87
C PRO A 37 -17.37 -1.78 -10.53
N LEU A 38 -16.93 -0.53 -10.36
CA LEU A 38 -17.82 0.58 -10.05
C LEU A 38 -18.78 0.86 -11.22
N SER A 39 -20.04 1.15 -10.93
CA SER A 39 -21.07 1.30 -11.96
C SER A 39 -20.84 2.45 -12.95
N TRP A 40 -20.07 3.47 -12.55
CA TRP A 40 -19.71 4.60 -13.39
C TRP A 40 -18.43 4.36 -14.22
N LEU A 41 -17.67 3.29 -13.93
CA LEU A 41 -16.66 2.78 -14.86
C LEU A 41 -17.41 2.10 -16.00
N ASN A 42 -17.69 2.85 -17.04
CA ASN A 42 -18.33 2.33 -18.24
C ASN A 42 -17.27 1.93 -19.30
N ASN A 43 -17.72 1.32 -20.40
CA ASN A 43 -16.84 0.92 -21.50
C ASN A 43 -16.28 2.10 -22.32
N SER A 44 -16.74 3.35 -22.10
CA SER A 44 -16.16 4.52 -22.77
C SER A 44 -14.88 5.01 -22.10
N HIS A 45 -14.63 4.64 -20.84
CA HIS A 45 -13.35 4.89 -20.18
C HIS A 45 -12.36 3.79 -20.56
N MET A 46 -11.24 4.18 -21.13
CA MET A 46 -10.11 3.28 -21.33
C MET A 46 -9.39 3.08 -19.99
N GLY A 47 -9.16 1.82 -19.63
CA GLY A 47 -8.29 1.43 -18.53
C GLY A 47 -6.82 1.67 -18.84
N ILE A 48 -5.98 1.39 -17.86
CA ILE A 48 -4.54 1.71 -17.89
C ILE A 48 -3.80 0.91 -18.95
N TYR A 49 -4.31 -0.26 -19.35
CA TYR A 49 -3.71 -1.13 -20.36
C TYR A 49 -4.44 -1.11 -21.71
N GLY A 50 -5.22 -0.07 -21.96
CA GLY A 50 -5.90 0.12 -23.25
C GLY A 50 -7.08 -0.83 -23.49
N LYS A 51 -7.59 -1.46 -22.43
CA LYS A 51 -8.87 -2.20 -22.45
C LYS A 51 -9.98 -1.32 -21.86
N PRO A 52 -11.27 -1.57 -22.14
CA PRO A 52 -12.36 -0.90 -21.43
C PRO A 52 -12.20 -1.06 -19.91
N ALA A 53 -12.40 0.00 -19.13
CA ALA A 53 -12.05 0.05 -17.71
C ALA A 53 -12.62 -1.13 -16.87
N PRO A 54 -13.88 -1.60 -17.07
CA PRO A 54 -14.39 -2.76 -16.35
C PRO A 54 -13.64 -4.06 -16.64
N HIS A 55 -13.23 -4.25 -17.90
CA HIS A 55 -12.48 -5.43 -18.33
C HIS A 55 -11.05 -5.39 -17.82
N ASP A 56 -10.44 -4.19 -17.84
CA ASP A 56 -9.10 -3.98 -17.31
C ASP A 56 -9.07 -4.27 -15.80
N PHE A 57 -10.04 -3.74 -15.06
CA PHE A 57 -10.23 -4.00 -13.63
C PHE A 57 -10.33 -5.50 -13.31
N ALA A 58 -11.22 -6.22 -14.00
CA ALA A 58 -11.41 -7.65 -13.74
C ALA A 58 -10.15 -8.47 -14.06
N THR A 59 -9.47 -8.14 -15.17
CA THR A 59 -8.20 -8.78 -15.55
C THR A 59 -7.12 -8.53 -14.48
N TYR A 60 -7.04 -7.30 -13.97
CA TYR A 60 -6.11 -6.91 -12.93
C TYR A 60 -6.34 -7.66 -11.63
N TYR A 61 -7.60 -7.80 -11.24
CA TYR A 61 -7.98 -8.48 -10.00
C TYR A 61 -7.52 -9.95 -10.01
N GLU A 62 -7.81 -10.67 -11.10
CA GLU A 62 -7.39 -12.06 -11.23
C GLU A 62 -5.86 -12.21 -11.32
N HIS A 63 -5.19 -11.30 -12.04
CA HIS A 63 -3.73 -11.29 -12.10
C HIS A 63 -3.09 -11.18 -10.71
N TRP A 64 -3.51 -10.21 -9.91
CA TRP A 64 -2.92 -9.99 -8.58
C TRP A 64 -3.29 -11.07 -7.57
N LYS A 65 -4.49 -11.61 -7.64
CA LYS A 65 -4.87 -12.79 -6.86
C LYS A 65 -3.91 -13.95 -7.13
N HIS A 66 -3.57 -14.19 -8.40
CA HIS A 66 -2.61 -15.21 -8.79
C HIS A 66 -1.17 -14.91 -8.33
N VAL A 67 -0.70 -13.68 -8.54
CA VAL A 67 0.64 -13.23 -8.13
C VAL A 67 0.82 -13.30 -6.61
N VAL A 68 -0.18 -12.87 -5.84
CA VAL A 68 -0.13 -12.97 -4.38
C VAL A 68 -0.07 -14.43 -3.96
N SER A 69 -0.98 -15.27 -4.46
CA SER A 69 -1.06 -16.69 -4.10
C SER A 69 0.20 -17.49 -4.47
N ASN A 70 0.85 -17.19 -5.60
CA ASN A 70 1.95 -18.01 -6.10
C ASN A 70 3.33 -17.44 -5.82
N SER A 71 3.49 -16.11 -5.82
CA SER A 71 4.78 -15.49 -5.57
C SER A 71 4.92 -15.09 -4.11
N TYR A 72 4.02 -14.25 -3.61
CA TYR A 72 4.10 -13.67 -2.27
C TYR A 72 3.92 -14.73 -1.17
N MET A 73 2.96 -15.63 -1.33
CA MET A 73 2.66 -16.66 -0.32
C MET A 73 3.61 -17.87 -0.36
N LYS A 74 4.24 -18.17 -1.51
CA LYS A 74 5.01 -19.42 -1.70
C LYS A 74 6.47 -19.21 -2.03
N ALA A 75 6.79 -18.29 -2.95
CA ALA A 75 8.12 -18.21 -3.56
C ALA A 75 9.06 -17.21 -2.89
N LEU A 76 8.53 -16.15 -2.29
CA LEU A 76 9.36 -15.05 -1.76
C LEU A 76 9.90 -15.29 -0.34
N GLY A 77 9.55 -16.40 0.30
CA GLY A 77 10.03 -16.73 1.66
C GLY A 77 9.63 -15.72 2.74
N ILE A 78 8.55 -14.97 2.51
CA ILE A 78 8.06 -13.95 3.45
C ILE A 78 7.38 -14.65 4.63
N SER A 79 7.83 -14.34 5.84
CA SER A 79 7.16 -14.78 7.06
C SER A 79 5.92 -13.92 7.34
N TRP A 80 4.80 -14.27 6.70
CA TRP A 80 3.54 -13.51 6.79
C TRP A 80 2.97 -13.41 8.22
N SER A 81 3.40 -14.26 9.16
CA SER A 81 3.03 -14.15 10.58
C SER A 81 3.52 -12.84 11.21
N ASN A 82 4.66 -12.32 10.73
CA ASN A 82 5.38 -11.17 11.28
C ASN A 82 5.10 -9.87 10.51
N VAL A 83 4.35 -9.95 9.40
CA VAL A 83 3.96 -8.80 8.60
C VAL A 83 2.65 -8.23 9.15
N ARG A 84 2.64 -6.94 9.47
CA ARG A 84 1.45 -6.21 9.93
C ARG A 84 1.17 -4.99 9.06
N ASN A 85 2.19 -4.29 8.60
CA ASN A 85 2.08 -3.05 7.86
C ASN A 85 2.74 -3.18 6.49
N VAL A 86 1.95 -3.08 5.44
CA VAL A 86 2.41 -3.14 4.05
C VAL A 86 2.14 -1.79 3.38
N MET A 87 3.12 -1.31 2.62
CA MET A 87 2.96 -0.12 1.77
C MET A 87 2.98 -0.54 0.31
N ASP A 88 1.87 -0.30 -0.38
CA ASP A 88 1.76 -0.40 -1.84
C ASP A 88 2.12 0.95 -2.45
N MET A 89 3.38 1.08 -2.86
CA MET A 89 3.95 2.33 -3.35
C MET A 89 3.41 2.75 -4.72
N ARG A 90 2.68 1.87 -5.42
CA ARG A 90 2.08 2.18 -6.72
C ARG A 90 0.76 1.42 -6.89
N ALA A 91 -0.31 1.99 -6.35
CA ALA A 91 -1.65 1.56 -6.64
C ALA A 91 -2.12 2.07 -8.00
N ILE A 92 -2.43 1.13 -8.85
CA ILE A 92 -3.30 1.34 -10.00
C ILE A 92 -4.74 1.28 -9.49
N TYR A 93 -5.32 0.10 -9.45
CA TYR A 93 -6.67 -0.14 -8.95
C TYR A 93 -6.60 -0.92 -7.62
N ARG A 94 -5.45 -0.97 -6.95
CA ARG A 94 -5.30 -1.53 -5.58
C ARG A 94 -5.70 -3.01 -5.44
N GLU A 95 -5.46 -3.79 -6.47
CA GLU A 95 -5.71 -5.23 -6.45
C GLU A 95 -4.76 -5.96 -5.53
N PHE A 96 -3.53 -5.48 -5.37
CA PHE A 96 -2.58 -6.04 -4.41
C PHE A 96 -3.16 -6.03 -2.99
N ALA A 97 -3.65 -4.88 -2.51
CA ALA A 97 -4.31 -4.81 -1.19
C ALA A 97 -5.58 -5.67 -1.13
N THR A 98 -6.34 -5.73 -2.21
CA THR A 98 -7.57 -6.54 -2.28
C THR A 98 -7.28 -8.03 -2.20
N ALA A 99 -6.21 -8.50 -2.83
CA ALA A 99 -5.77 -9.89 -2.78
C ALA A 99 -5.28 -10.29 -1.38
N LEU A 100 -4.95 -9.32 -0.52
CA LEU A 100 -4.51 -9.52 0.86
C LEU A 100 -5.62 -9.27 1.90
N LYS A 101 -6.86 -8.99 1.46
CA LYS A 101 -7.97 -8.59 2.35
C LYS A 101 -8.31 -9.58 3.47
N ASP A 102 -8.06 -10.87 3.22
CA ASP A 102 -8.38 -11.95 4.17
C ASP A 102 -7.25 -12.18 5.18
N MET A 103 -6.15 -11.42 5.06
CA MET A 103 -5.03 -11.43 5.99
C MET A 103 -5.19 -10.33 7.04
N LYS A 104 -4.69 -10.59 8.25
CA LYS A 104 -4.64 -9.59 9.33
C LYS A 104 -3.48 -8.60 9.13
N ILE A 105 -3.46 -7.94 7.98
CA ILE A 105 -2.45 -6.96 7.60
C ILE A 105 -3.10 -5.66 7.18
N TRP A 106 -2.44 -4.55 7.50
CA TRP A 106 -2.79 -3.24 7.01
C TRP A 106 -2.05 -2.96 5.71
N VAL A 107 -2.76 -2.56 4.66
CA VAL A 107 -2.16 -2.15 3.39
C VAL A 107 -2.46 -0.68 3.14
N PHE A 108 -1.47 0.17 3.38
CA PHE A 108 -1.51 1.57 2.99
C PHE A 108 -0.96 1.72 1.58
N THR A 109 -1.46 2.66 0.80
CA THR A 109 -1.30 2.56 -0.64
C THR A 109 -1.31 3.92 -1.30
N PHE A 110 -0.51 4.06 -2.35
CA PHE A 110 -0.13 5.33 -2.93
C PHE A 110 -0.45 5.38 -4.42
N VAL A 111 -1.15 6.43 -4.85
CA VAL A 111 -1.40 6.73 -6.26
C VAL A 111 -0.35 7.74 -6.72
N ASN A 112 0.40 7.42 -7.76
CA ASN A 112 1.44 8.33 -8.23
C ASN A 112 0.82 9.56 -8.88
N THR A 113 1.34 10.75 -8.57
CA THR A 113 0.89 12.03 -9.17
C THR A 113 1.04 12.08 -10.69
N THR A 114 1.84 11.20 -11.26
CA THR A 114 2.12 11.10 -12.69
C THR A 114 1.28 10.05 -13.41
N SER A 115 0.47 9.29 -12.68
CA SER A 115 -0.42 8.27 -13.24
C SER A 115 -1.85 8.79 -13.33
N LEU A 116 -2.72 8.02 -14.01
CA LEU A 116 -4.16 8.28 -14.00
C LEU A 116 -4.67 8.35 -12.56
N ASP A 117 -5.61 9.25 -12.32
CA ASP A 117 -6.21 9.41 -11.00
C ASP A 117 -7.17 8.25 -10.70
N THR A 118 -6.66 7.29 -9.93
CA THR A 118 -7.42 6.12 -9.48
C THR A 118 -7.84 6.20 -8.02
N LEU A 119 -7.47 7.26 -7.31
CA LEU A 119 -7.80 7.43 -5.89
C LEU A 119 -9.32 7.46 -5.65
N PRO A 120 -10.16 8.07 -6.50
CA PRO A 120 -11.60 8.00 -6.33
C PRO A 120 -12.17 6.59 -6.45
N ILE A 121 -11.57 5.72 -7.28
CA ILE A 121 -11.96 4.31 -7.42
C ILE A 121 -11.61 3.54 -6.13
N ILE A 122 -10.44 3.82 -5.58
CA ILE A 122 -9.94 3.25 -4.33
C ILE A 122 -10.88 3.57 -3.16
N TYR A 123 -11.29 4.84 -3.02
CA TYR A 123 -12.16 5.26 -1.92
C TYR A 123 -13.55 4.65 -1.99
N GLU A 124 -14.15 4.60 -3.18
CA GLU A 124 -15.46 3.97 -3.34
C GLU A 124 -15.43 2.49 -3.00
N ARG A 125 -14.30 1.81 -3.20
CA ARG A 125 -14.15 0.42 -2.79
C ARG A 125 -13.97 0.25 -1.28
N GLY A 126 -13.83 1.34 -0.50
CA GLY A 126 -13.66 1.32 0.95
C GLY A 126 -12.19 1.17 1.39
N LEU A 127 -11.24 1.51 0.53
CA LEU A 127 -9.81 1.43 0.81
C LEU A 127 -9.20 2.83 0.94
N PHE A 128 -8.10 2.96 1.70
CA PHE A 128 -7.48 4.27 2.00
C PHE A 128 -6.17 4.48 1.26
N GLY A 129 -6.03 5.58 0.53
CA GLY A 129 -4.76 5.95 -0.10
C GLY A 129 -4.56 7.43 -0.21
N ILE A 130 -3.38 7.79 -0.70
CA ILE A 130 -3.02 9.19 -0.94
C ILE A 130 -2.26 9.32 -2.26
N TYR A 131 -2.17 10.54 -2.76
CA TYR A 131 -1.26 10.85 -3.84
C TYR A 131 0.17 10.98 -3.30
N GLN A 132 1.15 10.46 -4.03
CA GLN A 132 2.57 10.66 -3.71
C GLN A 132 3.40 10.85 -4.99
N ASP A 133 4.28 11.83 -4.97
CA ASP A 133 5.40 11.91 -5.90
C ASP A 133 6.63 11.27 -5.24
N TRP A 134 7.04 10.11 -5.74
CA TRP A 134 8.19 9.39 -5.18
C TRP A 134 9.54 9.98 -5.61
N CYS A 135 9.56 11.06 -6.39
CA CYS A 135 10.75 11.92 -6.52
C CYS A 135 10.94 12.83 -5.30
N GLU A 136 9.92 12.96 -4.45
CA GLU A 136 9.95 13.68 -3.19
C GLU A 136 9.88 12.70 -2.00
N SER A 137 10.40 13.13 -0.85
CA SER A 137 10.32 12.37 0.40
C SER A 137 8.88 12.21 0.87
N PHE A 138 8.55 11.06 1.47
CA PHE A 138 7.23 10.83 2.04
C PHE A 138 7.22 11.09 3.56
N SER A 139 6.29 11.92 4.02
CA SER A 139 6.15 12.26 5.44
C SER A 139 5.54 11.10 6.23
N THR A 140 6.41 10.18 6.66
CA THR A 140 6.08 9.07 7.57
C THR A 140 7.25 8.81 8.49
N TYR A 141 6.98 8.21 9.65
CA TYR A 141 8.04 7.79 10.56
C TYR A 141 8.95 6.74 9.90
N PRO A 142 10.27 6.78 10.17
CA PRO A 142 11.17 5.70 9.75
C PRO A 142 10.69 4.34 10.28
N ARG A 143 10.98 3.26 9.54
CA ARG A 143 10.74 1.87 9.95
C ARG A 143 9.27 1.53 10.27
N THR A 144 8.32 2.21 9.60
CA THR A 144 6.87 2.06 9.80
C THR A 144 6.31 0.79 9.15
N TYR A 145 6.87 0.36 8.01
CA TYR A 145 6.30 -0.71 7.19
C TYR A 145 7.19 -1.95 7.17
N ASP A 146 6.59 -3.12 7.32
CA ASP A 146 7.29 -4.42 7.31
C ASP A 146 7.57 -4.89 5.87
N LEU A 147 6.75 -4.48 4.91
CA LEU A 147 6.90 -4.83 3.49
C LEU A 147 6.53 -3.65 2.59
N LEU A 148 7.37 -3.41 1.59
CA LEU A 148 7.12 -2.42 0.54
C LEU A 148 6.87 -3.13 -0.80
N HIS A 149 5.73 -2.84 -1.42
CA HIS A 149 5.38 -3.30 -2.75
C HIS A 149 5.59 -2.17 -3.77
N ALA A 150 6.44 -2.38 -4.77
CA ALA A 150 6.89 -1.33 -5.70
C ALA A 150 6.86 -1.78 -7.18
N ASN A 151 5.78 -2.46 -7.60
CA ASN A 151 5.70 -3.00 -8.96
C ASN A 151 5.80 -1.91 -10.04
N TYR A 152 6.74 -2.07 -10.97
CA TYR A 152 7.06 -1.10 -12.04
C TYR A 152 7.27 0.36 -11.57
N LEU A 153 7.50 0.61 -10.28
CA LEU A 153 7.67 1.97 -9.77
C LEU A 153 8.98 2.59 -10.29
N PHE A 154 10.09 1.90 -10.07
CA PHE A 154 11.44 2.42 -10.37
C PHE A 154 11.69 2.65 -11.86
N SER A 155 11.10 1.83 -12.75
CA SER A 155 11.22 2.03 -14.21
C SER A 155 10.60 3.35 -14.67
N ASN A 156 9.55 3.81 -14.00
CA ASN A 156 8.93 5.10 -14.26
C ASN A 156 9.74 6.24 -13.61
N LEU A 157 10.16 6.06 -12.35
CA LEU A 157 10.93 7.07 -11.62
C LEU A 157 12.28 7.38 -12.27
N LYS A 158 12.97 6.37 -12.82
CA LYS A 158 14.27 6.55 -13.50
C LYS A 158 14.21 7.57 -14.65
N LYS A 159 13.04 7.80 -15.24
CA LYS A 159 12.84 8.79 -16.31
C LYS A 159 12.64 10.22 -15.80
N ARG A 160 12.36 10.40 -14.51
CA ARG A 160 12.01 11.68 -13.89
C ARG A 160 13.00 12.17 -12.85
N CYS A 161 13.59 11.26 -12.07
CA CYS A 161 14.48 11.60 -10.97
C CYS A 161 15.54 10.53 -10.73
N GLN A 162 16.56 10.88 -9.95
CA GLN A 162 17.61 9.95 -9.55
C GLN A 162 17.04 8.88 -8.61
N LEU A 163 17.43 7.62 -8.82
CA LEU A 163 16.94 6.52 -7.99
C LEU A 163 17.57 6.47 -6.59
N ALA A 164 18.77 7.03 -6.41
CA ALA A 164 19.46 6.96 -5.12
C ALA A 164 18.68 7.63 -3.96
N PRO A 165 18.14 8.85 -4.09
CA PRO A 165 17.26 9.44 -3.08
C PRO A 165 16.00 8.60 -2.81
N VAL A 166 15.38 8.03 -3.85
CA VAL A 166 14.21 7.16 -3.70
C VAL A 166 14.55 5.91 -2.89
N LEU A 167 15.69 5.29 -3.17
CA LEU A 167 16.16 4.12 -2.43
C LEU A 167 16.52 4.45 -0.97
N ALA A 168 17.05 5.65 -0.71
CA ALA A 168 17.27 6.13 0.64
C ALA A 168 15.94 6.30 1.41
N GLU A 169 14.89 6.79 0.75
CA GLU A 169 13.55 6.87 1.33
C GLU A 169 12.94 5.48 1.58
N VAL A 170 13.08 4.56 0.62
CA VAL A 170 12.69 3.14 0.78
C VAL A 170 13.38 2.52 1.99
N ASP A 171 14.70 2.69 2.13
CA ASP A 171 15.44 2.21 3.30
C ASP A 171 14.92 2.87 4.58
N ARG A 172 14.78 4.19 4.60
CA ARG A 172 14.30 4.91 5.79
C ARG A 172 12.96 4.37 6.28
N ILE A 173 12.03 4.06 5.38
CA ILE A 173 10.64 3.71 5.69
C ILE A 173 10.47 2.22 6.05
N VAL A 174 11.20 1.32 5.39
CA VAL A 174 11.07 -0.13 5.61
C VAL A 174 11.71 -0.53 6.93
N ARG A 175 11.01 -1.32 7.74
CA ARG A 175 11.56 -1.91 8.96
C ARG A 175 12.60 -2.97 8.58
N PRO A 176 13.83 -2.92 9.12
CA PRO A 176 14.75 -4.04 8.98
C PRO A 176 14.11 -5.27 9.62
N GLY A 177 14.17 -6.42 8.95
CA GLY A 177 13.73 -7.67 9.56
C GLY A 177 14.48 -7.88 10.88
N ASP A 178 13.78 -8.36 11.92
CA ASP A 178 14.37 -8.62 13.23
C ASP A 178 15.57 -9.56 13.07
N LYS A 179 16.77 -9.00 13.13
CA LYS A 179 17.96 -9.79 13.42
C LYS A 179 17.95 -9.99 14.92
N SER A 180 17.82 -11.25 15.32
CA SER A 180 17.89 -11.73 16.71
C SER A 180 19.09 -11.23 17.54
N SER A 181 20.06 -10.53 16.92
CA SER A 181 21.16 -9.86 17.59
C SER A 181 20.73 -8.73 18.54
N ALA A 182 19.62 -8.05 18.27
CA ALA A 182 19.15 -6.96 19.13
C ALA A 182 18.67 -7.44 20.51
N ILE A 183 18.09 -8.64 20.58
CA ILE A 183 17.63 -9.23 21.86
C ILE A 183 18.83 -9.51 22.78
N GLY A 184 19.94 -10.03 22.23
CA GLY A 184 21.16 -10.25 23.01
C GLY A 184 21.81 -8.94 23.48
N GLU A 185 21.77 -7.89 22.65
CA GLU A 185 22.29 -6.57 23.03
C GLU A 185 21.44 -5.91 24.14
N VAL A 186 20.11 -5.99 24.03
CA VAL A 186 19.18 -5.50 25.05
C VAL A 186 19.29 -6.29 26.36
N GLU A 187 19.42 -7.62 26.29
CA GLU A 187 19.64 -8.45 27.47
C GLU A 187 20.92 -8.06 28.21
N ASN A 188 22.04 -7.85 27.48
CA ASN A 188 23.31 -7.44 28.07
C ASN A 188 23.20 -6.06 28.75
N LEU A 189 22.45 -5.12 28.16
CA LEU A 189 22.20 -3.82 28.76
C LEU A 189 21.37 -3.94 30.05
N LEU A 190 20.28 -4.71 30.03
CA LEU A 190 19.40 -4.89 31.19
C LEU A 190 20.12 -5.61 32.35
N LYS A 191 20.95 -6.62 32.05
CA LYS A 191 21.82 -7.27 33.04
C LYS A 191 22.84 -6.32 33.65
N SER A 192 23.39 -5.39 32.87
CA SER A 192 24.31 -4.36 33.40
C SER A 192 23.63 -3.36 34.34
N LEU A 193 22.31 -3.22 34.24
CA LEU A 193 21.47 -2.47 35.18
C LEU A 193 21.00 -3.29 36.39
N HIS A 194 21.52 -4.52 36.57
CA HIS A 194 21.15 -5.47 37.62
C HIS A 194 19.70 -5.93 37.61
N TRP A 195 19.03 -5.89 36.45
CA TRP A 195 17.68 -6.44 36.32
C TRP A 195 17.75 -7.96 36.19
N GLU A 196 16.81 -8.66 36.81
CA GLU A 196 16.67 -10.11 36.65
C GLU A 196 15.89 -10.38 35.37
N VAL A 197 16.61 -10.80 34.33
CA VAL A 197 16.04 -10.99 32.99
C VAL A 197 15.73 -12.46 32.77
N HIS A 198 14.45 -12.77 32.54
CA HIS A 198 14.02 -14.11 32.13
C HIS A 198 13.73 -14.16 30.63
N LEU A 199 14.56 -14.91 29.90
CA LEU A 199 14.36 -15.20 28.48
C LEU A 199 13.46 -16.43 28.34
N SER A 200 12.28 -16.24 27.74
CA SER A 200 11.47 -17.36 27.25
C SER A 200 11.51 -17.36 25.72
N PHE A 201 12.08 -18.43 25.16
CA PHE A 201 12.09 -18.66 23.72
C PHE A 201 10.79 -19.37 23.31
N SER A 202 9.95 -18.69 22.54
CA SER A 202 8.86 -19.34 21.80
C SER A 202 9.45 -20.21 20.67
N LYS A 203 8.75 -21.28 20.27
CA LYS A 203 9.12 -22.11 19.11
C LYS A 203 9.25 -21.32 17.80
N ASP A 204 8.77 -20.08 17.77
CA ASP A 204 8.80 -19.18 16.62
C ASP A 204 9.94 -18.14 16.64
N GLN A 205 11.01 -18.37 17.43
CA GLN A 205 12.16 -17.46 17.59
C GLN A 205 11.84 -16.04 18.11
N GLU A 206 10.60 -15.80 18.55
CA GLU A 206 10.24 -14.61 19.31
C GLU A 206 10.73 -14.78 20.76
N GLY A 207 11.76 -14.01 21.13
CA GLY A 207 12.22 -13.92 22.51
C GLY A 207 11.39 -12.89 23.27
N LEU A 208 10.62 -13.34 24.26
CA LEU A 208 9.92 -12.44 25.17
C LEU A 208 10.87 -12.12 26.33
N LEU A 209 11.21 -10.84 26.50
CA LEU A 209 11.94 -10.32 27.65
C LEU A 209 10.94 -9.90 28.72
N ARG A 210 11.01 -10.52 29.90
CA ARG A 210 10.30 -10.08 31.11
C ARG A 210 11.34 -9.62 32.13
N ALA A 211 11.08 -8.47 32.72
CA ALA A 211 11.83 -7.87 33.83
C ALA A 211 10.87 -7.66 35.00
#